data_AF-A0A829HBS4-F1
#
_entry.id   AF-A0A829HBS4-F1
#
_cell.length_a   1.000
_cell.length_b   1.000
_cell.length_c   1.000
_cell.angle_alpha   90.00
_cell.angle_beta   90.00
_cell.angle_gamma   90.00
#
_symmetry.space_group_name_H-M   'P 1'
#
loop_
_entity.id
_entity.type
_entity.pdbx_description
1 polymer ?
#
loop_
_entity_poly.entity_id
_entity_poly.type
_entity_poly.pdbx_seq_one_letter_code
_entity_poly.pdbx_strand_id
1 'polypeptide(L)' 'MVTHDPFTASFASRIIFIKDGAFFAEVTRGKSRQQFFDRIIDMEATVSGGGHTRVASD' A
#
# COMPACT_ATOMS: atom_id res chain seq x y z
N MET A 1 -11.91 5.74 8.02
CA MET A 1 -12.24 5.57 6.58
C MET A 1 -11.69 4.22 6.14
N VAL A 2 -12.42 3.48 5.30
CA VAL A 2 -11.96 2.22 4.70
C VAL A 2 -12.08 2.38 3.19
N THR A 3 -11.04 2.05 2.44
CA THR A 3 -11.01 2.16 0.98
C THR A 3 -10.05 1.11 0.41
N HIS A 4 -10.27 0.73 -0.85
CA HIS A 4 -9.35 -0.08 -1.67
C HIS A 4 -8.73 0.77 -2.81
N ASP A 5 -8.96 2.08 -2.78
CA ASP A 5 -8.41 3.00 -3.78
C ASP A 5 -7.12 3.65 -3.23
N PRO A 6 -5.95 3.39 -3.85
CA PRO A 6 -4.69 3.94 -3.40
C PRO A 6 -4.62 5.45 -3.58
N PHE A 7 -5.39 6.03 -4.53
CA PHE A 7 -5.41 7.47 -4.75
C PHE A 7 -6.07 8.19 -3.58
N THR A 8 -7.26 7.74 -3.17
CA THR A 8 -7.93 8.25 -1.97
C THR A 8 -7.09 8.02 -0.71
N ALA A 9 -6.50 6.83 -0.56
CA ALA A 9 -5.65 6.50 0.58
C ALA A 9 -4.41 7.41 0.68
N SER A 10 -3.83 7.83 -0.46
CA SER A 10 -2.65 8.71 -0.49
C SER A 10 -2.87 10.07 0.17
N PHE A 11 -4.12 10.50 0.35
CA PHE A 11 -4.45 11.74 1.06
C PHE A 11 -4.39 11.61 2.59
N ALA A 12 -4.33 10.40 3.12
CA ALA A 12 -4.12 10.15 4.54
C ALA A 12 -2.67 10.40 4.99
N SER A 13 -2.49 10.60 6.30
CA SER A 13 -1.18 10.66 6.95
C SER A 13 -0.66 9.28 7.37
N ARG A 14 -1.56 8.31 7.56
CA ARG A 14 -1.28 6.95 8.03
C ARG A 14 -2.32 5.99 7.45
N ILE A 15 -1.86 4.84 6.99
CA ILE A 15 -2.69 3.77 6.44
C ILE A 15 -2.37 2.48 7.17
N ILE A 16 -3.39 1.77 7.61
CA ILE A 16 -3.27 0.46 8.26
C ILE A 16 -3.84 -0.57 7.29
N PHE A 17 -3.02 -1.57 6.97
CA PHE A 17 -3.41 -2.72 6.19
C PHE A 17 -3.84 -3.83 7.14
N ILE A 18 -5.01 -4.40 6.86
CA ILE A 18 -5.58 -5.53 7.58
C ILE A 18 -5.68 -6.67 6.57
N LYS A 19 -5.22 -7.85 6.96
CA LYS A 19 -5.33 -9.08 6.16
C LYS A 19 -5.87 -10.18 7.07
N ASP A 20 -6.88 -10.90 6.59
CA ASP A 20 -7.50 -12.02 7.32
C ASP A 20 -7.97 -11.65 8.74
N GLY A 21 -8.47 -10.43 8.92
CA GLY A 21 -8.95 -9.92 10.21
C GLY A 21 -7.85 -9.51 11.19
N ALA A 22 -6.58 -9.60 10.79
CA ALA A 22 -5.43 -9.23 11.62
C ALA A 22 -4.69 -8.00 11.06
N PHE A 23 -4.01 -7.27 11.95
CA PHE A 23 -3.07 -6.23 11.54
C PHE A 23 -1.96 -6.84 10.68
N PHE A 24 -1.76 -6.29 9.49
CA PHE A 24 -0.76 -6.79 8.55
C PHE A 24 0.43 -5.83 8.46
N ALA A 25 0.17 -4.57 8.13
CA ALA A 25 1.21 -3.58 7.94
C ALA A 25 0.69 -2.16 8.17
N GLU A 26 1.61 -1.23 8.31
CA GLU A 26 1.32 0.20 8.36
C GLU A 26 2.23 0.95 7.41
N VAL A 27 1.67 1.97 6.74
CA VAL A 27 2.45 2.92 5.96
C VAL A 27 2.10 4.33 6.43
N THR A 28 3.13 5.09 6.83
CA THR A 28 3.00 6.48 7.25
C THR A 28 3.53 7.41 6.17
N ARG A 29 2.88 8.57 5.98
CA ARG A 29 3.29 9.56 4.99
C ARG A 29 4.66 10.13 5.37
N GLY A 30 5.62 9.97 4.46
CA GLY A 30 6.94 10.60 4.55
C GLY A 30 6.96 12.00 3.92
N LYS A 31 8.10 12.39 3.37
CA LYS A 31 8.30 13.73 2.76
C LYS A 31 7.68 13.87 1.38
N SER A 32 7.60 12.77 0.60
CA SER A 32 7.03 12.78 -0.75
C SER A 32 5.73 12.00 -0.81
N ARG A 33 4.65 12.65 -1.27
CA ARG A 33 3.37 12.01 -1.52
C ARG A 33 3.47 10.95 -2.63
N GLN A 34 4.34 11.14 -3.61
CA GLN A 34 4.52 10.20 -4.71
C GLN A 34 5.12 8.88 -4.21
N GLN A 35 6.20 8.95 -3.43
CA GLN A 35 6.77 7.75 -2.80
C GLN A 35 5.79 7.06 -1.84
N PHE A 36 4.95 7.85 -1.15
CA PHE A 36 3.90 7.30 -0.31
C PHE A 36 2.84 6.57 -1.15
N PHE A 37 2.41 7.15 -2.27
CA PHE A 37 1.46 6.54 -3.21
C PHE A 37 1.99 5.24 -3.82
N ASP A 38 3.24 5.23 -4.29
CA ASP A 38 3.86 4.03 -4.89
C ASP A 38 3.89 2.86 -3.88
N ARG A 39 4.22 3.15 -2.61
CA ARG A 39 4.19 2.15 -1.53
C ARG A 39 2.79 1.62 -1.23
N ILE A 40 1.75 2.44 -1.38
CA ILE A 40 0.35 2.00 -1.18
C ILE A 40 -0.03 1.02 -2.28
N ILE A 41 0.30 1.33 -3.54
CA ILE A 41 0.04 0.43 -4.68
C ILE A 41 0.74 -0.92 -4.48
N ASP A 42 2.03 -0.91 -4.12
CA ASP A 42 2.78 -2.15 -3.89
C ASP A 42 2.18 -2.98 -2.75
N MET A 43 1.73 -2.32 -1.67
CA MET A 43 1.08 -2.99 -0.54
C MET A 43 -0.29 -3.55 -0.90
N GLU A 44 -1.12 -2.82 -1.65
CA GLU A 44 -2.41 -3.34 -2.12
C GLU A 44 -2.24 -4.57 -3.00
N ALA A 45 -1.30 -4.55 -3.95
CA ALA A 45 -0.99 -5.71 -4.78
C ALA A 45 -0.56 -6.93 -3.94
N THR A 46 0.24 -6.69 -2.89
CA THR A 46 0.71 -7.72 -1.95
C THR A 46 -0.41 -8.30 -1.10
N VAL A 47 -1.30 -7.44 -0.56
CA VAL A 47 -2.41 -7.86 0.30
C VAL A 47 -3.48 -8.61 -0.52
N SER A 48 -3.74 -8.17 -1.75
CA SER A 48 -4.70 -8.79 -2.67
C SER A 48 -4.18 -10.09 -3.34
N GLY A 49 -2.92 -10.48 -3.07
CA GLY A 49 -2.31 -11.70 -3.59
C GLY A 49 -1.87 -11.62 -5.06
N GLY A 50 -1.92 -10.43 -5.67
CA GLY A 50 -1.56 -10.16 -7.06
C GLY A 50 -0.21 -9.47 -7.19
N GLY A 51 0.80 -9.91 -6.43
CA GLY A 51 2.14 -9.33 -6.47
C GLY A 51 2.68 -9.32 -7.90
N HIS A 52 2.95 -8.14 -8.44
CA HIS A 52 3.81 -8.01 -9.62
C HIS A 52 5.18 -8.59 -9.25
N THR A 53 5.42 -9.84 -9.64
CA THR A 53 6.76 -10.37 -9.81
C THR A 53 7.43 -9.49 -10.86
N ARG A 54 8.08 -8.42 -10.42
CA ARG A 54 9.25 -7.92 -11.12
C ARG A 54 10.29 -9.03 -10.96
N VAL A 55 10.26 -9.98 -11.90
CA VAL A 55 11.46 -10.74 -12.24
C VAL A 55 12.53 -9.68 -12.48
N ALA A 56 13.47 -9.59 -11.55
CA ALA A 56 14.74 -8.94 -11.82
C ALA A 56 15.33 -9.72 -13.00
N SER A 57 15.23 -9.16 -14.19
CA SER A 57 16.09 -9.54 -15.30
C SER A 57 17.48 -9.02 -14.95
N ASP A 58 18.44 -9.95 -14.90
CA ASP A 58 19.88 -9.75 -14.75
C ASP A 58 20.44 -8.46 -15.37
#